data_AF-A0A1S1TZR3-F1
#
_entry.id   AF-A0A1S1TZR3-F1
#
_cell.length_a   1.000
_cell.length_b   1.000
_cell.length_c   1.000
_cell.angle_alpha   90.00
_cell.angle_beta   90.00
_cell.angle_gamma   90.00
#
_symmetry.space_group_name_H-M   'P 1'
#
loop_
_entity.id
_entity.type
_entity.pdbx_description
1 polymer ?
#
loop_
_entity_poly.entity_id
_entity_poly.type
_entity_poly.pdbx_seq_one_letter_code
_entity_poly.pdbx_strand_id
1 'polypeptide(L)'
;MAIFIVMPIYAVIGLVVAFVTSIWALGVLIASLAPMLTVWVVAGWLAKVKRNKPDYYYQHRFKLWLAKNGLQKSRFIDHDGFWETGRDVPVPRRSGQSKHLVKKAGG
;
A
#
# COMPACT_ATOMS: atom_id res chain seq x y z
N MET A 1 -16.08 11.89 -1.42
CA MET A 1 -15.15 11.56 -0.32
C MET A 1 -13.81 12.26 -0.44
N ALA A 2 -13.02 12.04 -1.51
CA ALA A 2 -11.69 12.66 -1.63
C ALA A 2 -11.70 14.20 -1.62
N ILE A 3 -12.73 14.83 -2.23
CA ILE A 3 -12.84 16.29 -2.26
C ILE A 3 -12.89 16.90 -0.85
N PHE A 4 -13.56 16.25 0.10
CA PHE A 4 -13.68 16.72 1.48
C PHE A 4 -12.36 16.69 2.27
N ILE A 5 -11.37 15.91 1.81
CA ILE A 5 -10.06 15.81 2.45
C ILE A 5 -9.09 16.81 1.81
N VAL A 6 -9.15 16.92 0.48
CA VAL A 6 -8.20 17.72 -0.30
C VAL A 6 -8.52 19.22 -0.19
N MET A 7 -9.80 19.61 -0.23
CA MET A 7 -10.21 21.02 -0.18
C MET A 7 -9.71 21.77 1.07
N PRO A 8 -9.86 21.23 2.30
CA PRO A 8 -9.36 21.89 3.50
C PRO A 8 -7.85 22.11 3.49
N ILE A 9 -7.07 21.16 2.97
CA ILE A 9 -5.62 21.26 2.89
C ILE A 9 -5.22 22.45 1.99
N TYR A 10 -5.79 22.52 0.78
CA TYR A 10 -5.49 23.61 -0.14
C TYR A 10 -6.07 24.96 0.30
N ALA A 11 -7.18 24.96 1.04
CA ALA A 11 -7.73 26.17 1.65
C ALA A 11 -6.78 26.73 2.72
N VAL A 12 -6.22 25.87 3.59
CA VAL A 12 -5.23 26.28 4.59
C VAL A 12 -3.96 26.80 3.91
N ILE A 13 -3.46 26.09 2.89
CA ILE A 13 -2.29 26.53 2.11
C ILE A 13 -2.55 27.89 1.45
N GLY A 14 -3.69 28.07 0.80
CA GLY A 14 -4.05 29.34 0.17
C GLY A 14 -4.19 30.48 1.18
N LEU A 15 -4.75 30.20 2.36
CA LEU A 15 -4.83 31.17 3.44
C LEU A 15 -3.44 31.57 3.95
N VAL A 16 -2.55 30.61 4.19
CA VAL A 16 -1.15 30.90 4.59
C VAL A 16 -0.47 31.77 3.54
N VAL A 17 -0.65 31.47 2.25
CA VAL A 17 -0.05 32.28 1.18
C VAL A 17 -0.63 33.70 1.18
N ALA A 18 -1.95 33.86 1.34
CA ALA A 18 -2.59 35.17 1.44
C ALA A 18 -2.01 36.03 2.57
N PHE A 19 -1.81 35.42 3.75
CA PHE A 19 -1.25 36.10 4.91
C PHE A 19 0.22 36.49 4.72
N VAL A 20 1.02 35.63 4.08
CA VAL A 20 2.46 35.91 3.86
C VAL A 20 2.67 36.98 2.78
N THR A 21 1.89 36.95 1.70
CA THR A 21 2.02 37.94 0.62
C THR A 21 1.18 39.20 0.83
N SER A 22 0.27 39.23 1.81
CA SER A 22 -0.75 40.26 2.02
C SER A 22 -1.66 40.51 0.79
N ILE A 23 -1.60 39.64 -0.21
CA ILE A 23 -2.39 39.71 -1.44
C ILE A 23 -3.45 38.60 -1.41
N TRP A 24 -4.66 38.98 -1.03
CA TRP A 24 -5.79 38.04 -0.90
C TRP A 24 -6.12 37.31 -2.21
N ALA A 25 -6.01 37.99 -3.35
CA ALA A 25 -6.28 37.40 -4.65
C ALA A 25 -5.37 36.20 -4.98
N LEU A 26 -4.09 36.25 -4.56
CA LEU A 26 -3.13 35.17 -4.76
C LEU A 26 -3.47 33.94 -3.91
N GLY A 27 -3.96 34.15 -2.68
CA GLY A 27 -4.40 33.04 -1.84
C GLY A 27 -5.61 32.30 -2.40
N VAL A 28 -6.61 33.05 -2.90
CA VAL A 28 -7.80 32.47 -3.55
C VAL A 28 -7.42 31.74 -4.85
N LEU A 29 -6.52 32.33 -5.64
CA LEU A 29 -5.98 31.71 -6.85
C LEU A 29 -5.33 30.36 -6.54
N ILE A 30 -4.45 30.30 -5.53
CA ILE A 30 -3.75 29.07 -5.17
C ILE A 30 -4.70 28.05 -4.56
N ALA A 31 -5.62 28.47 -3.68
CA ALA A 31 -6.61 27.59 -3.07
C ALA A 31 -7.51 26.88 -4.10
N SER A 32 -7.78 27.54 -5.24
CA SER A 32 -8.65 27.01 -6.30
C SER A 32 -7.88 26.29 -7.42
N LEU A 33 -6.77 26.83 -7.91
CA LEU A 33 -6.02 26.27 -9.03
C LEU A 33 -5.06 25.15 -8.62
N ALA A 34 -4.43 25.23 -7.45
CA ALA A 34 -3.48 24.21 -7.01
C ALA A 34 -4.11 22.81 -6.90
N PRO A 35 -5.32 22.61 -6.31
CA PRO A 35 -5.91 21.27 -6.27
C PRO A 35 -6.22 20.75 -7.69
N MET A 36 -6.70 21.61 -8.59
CA MET A 36 -6.98 21.24 -9.98
C MET A 36 -5.71 20.75 -10.70
N LEU A 37 -4.61 21.52 -10.60
CA LEU A 37 -3.32 21.15 -11.17
C LEU A 37 -2.79 19.84 -10.59
N THR A 38 -2.91 19.67 -9.28
CA THR A 38 -2.39 18.47 -8.60
C THR A 38 -3.16 17.23 -9.05
N VAL A 39 -4.50 17.31 -9.12
CA VAL A 39 -5.33 16.22 -9.64
C VAL A 39 -4.98 15.90 -11.09
N TRP A 40 -4.80 16.92 -11.93
CA TRP A 40 -4.44 16.73 -13.34
C TRP A 40 -3.09 16.02 -13.50
N VAL A 41 -2.06 16.45 -12.78
CA VAL A 41 -0.73 15.82 -12.81
C VAL A 41 -0.79 14.39 -12.28
N VAL A 42 -1.44 14.16 -11.14
CA VAL A 42 -1.55 12.82 -10.54
C VAL A 42 -2.36 11.89 -11.43
N ALA A 43 -3.45 12.36 -12.04
CA ALA A 43 -4.24 11.58 -12.98
C ALA A 43 -3.44 11.22 -14.23
N GLY A 44 -2.70 12.17 -14.81
CA GLY A 44 -1.84 11.94 -15.96
C GLY A 44 -0.71 10.94 -15.64
N TRP A 45 -0.08 11.09 -14.49
CA TRP A 45 0.94 10.15 -14.02
C TRP A 45 0.34 8.75 -13.79
N LEU A 46 -0.81 8.66 -13.13
CA LEU A 46 -1.47 7.39 -12.86
C LEU A 46 -1.94 6.72 -14.16
N ALA A 47 -2.41 7.49 -15.13
CA ALA A 47 -2.74 6.99 -16.46
C ALA A 47 -1.50 6.39 -17.14
N LYS A 48 -0.35 7.07 -17.06
CA LYS A 48 0.93 6.55 -17.57
C LYS A 48 1.36 5.27 -16.86
N VAL A 49 1.24 5.21 -15.53
CA VAL A 49 1.55 4.02 -14.74
C VAL A 49 0.63 2.86 -15.10
N LYS A 50 -0.67 3.12 -15.30
CA LYS A 50 -1.65 2.09 -15.65
C LYS A 50 -1.58 1.60 -17.10
N ARG A 51 -0.86 2.30 -18.00
CA ARG A 51 -0.72 1.88 -19.41
C ARG A 51 0.01 0.53 -19.55
N ASN A 52 -0.44 -0.25 -20.54
CA ASN A 52 0.18 -1.52 -20.97
C ASN A 52 0.36 -2.54 -19.83
N LYS A 53 -0.59 -2.59 -18.89
CA LYS A 53 -0.63 -3.62 -17.85
C LYS A 53 -1.88 -4.46 -18.05
N PRO A 54 -1.78 -5.79 -17.94
CA PRO A 54 -2.95 -6.65 -17.96
C PRO A 54 -3.84 -6.35 -16.75
N ASP A 55 -5.11 -6.72 -16.86
CA ASP A 55 -6.07 -6.53 -15.77
C ASP A 55 -5.56 -7.11 -14.45
N TYR A 56 -5.88 -6.44 -13.35
CA TYR A 56 -5.51 -6.84 -11.98
C TYR A 56 -4.01 -6.93 -11.65
N TYR A 57 -3.11 -6.52 -12.56
CA TYR A 57 -1.65 -6.57 -12.35
C TYR A 57 -1.20 -5.96 -11.02
N TYR A 58 -1.66 -4.75 -10.70
CA TYR A 58 -1.27 -4.06 -9.47
C TYR A 58 -1.86 -4.71 -8.21
N GLN A 59 -3.07 -5.27 -8.29
CA GLN A 59 -3.67 -5.98 -7.17
C GLN A 59 -2.90 -7.25 -6.85
N HIS A 60 -2.49 -8.00 -7.88
CA HIS A 60 -1.71 -9.22 -7.71
C HIS A 60 -0.33 -8.91 -7.13
N ARG A 61 0.33 -7.85 -7.63
CA ARG A 61 1.62 -7.39 -7.10
C ARG A 61 1.53 -6.95 -5.64
N PHE A 62 0.43 -6.28 -5.26
CA PHE A 62 0.19 -5.89 -3.88
C PHE A 62 -0.06 -7.09 -2.97
N LYS A 63 -0.85 -8.07 -3.41
CA LYS A 63 -1.07 -9.34 -2.68
C LYS A 63 0.24 -10.10 -2.49
N LEU A 64 1.09 -10.15 -3.52
CA LEU A 64 2.44 -10.72 -3.45
C LEU A 64 3.32 -9.98 -2.43
N TRP A 65 3.29 -8.65 -2.42
CA TRP A 65 4.04 -7.86 -1.45
C TRP A 65 3.54 -8.04 -0.02
N LEU A 66 2.21 -8.11 0.20
CA LEU A 66 1.63 -8.43 1.51
C LEU A 66 2.03 -9.83 1.98
N ALA A 67 2.04 -10.81 1.07
CA ALA A 67 2.45 -12.18 1.39
C ALA A 67 3.92 -12.23 1.81
N LYS A 68 4.82 -11.61 1.03
CA LYS A 68 6.26 -11.53 1.33
C LYS A 68 6.57 -10.82 2.65
N ASN A 69 5.78 -9.82 3.03
CA ASN A 69 5.95 -9.13 4.31
C ASN A 69 5.24 -9.83 5.48
N GLY A 70 4.65 -11.02 5.27
CA GLY A 70 3.95 -11.78 6.30
C GLY A 70 2.62 -11.17 6.77
N LEU A 71 2.16 -10.09 6.12
CA LEU A 71 0.92 -9.38 6.46
C LEU A 71 -0.33 -10.14 6.01
N GLN A 72 -0.20 -11.03 5.04
CA GLN A 72 -1.28 -11.89 4.57
C GLN A 72 -0.77 -13.31 4.31
N LYS A 73 -1.37 -14.32 4.96
CA LYS A 73 -1.11 -15.72 4.59
C LYS A 73 -1.73 -16.01 3.23
N SER A 74 -0.88 -16.20 2.22
CA SER A 74 -1.33 -16.67 0.92
C SER A 74 -1.21 -18.19 0.85
N ARG A 75 -2.35 -18.88 0.73
CA ARG A 75 -2.38 -20.36 0.60
C ARG A 75 -1.78 -20.84 -0.73
N PHE A 76 -1.81 -20.01 -1.77
CA PHE A 76 -1.49 -20.43 -3.14
C PHE A 76 -0.31 -19.68 -3.77
N ILE A 77 0.06 -18.50 -3.27
CA ILE A 77 1.05 -17.62 -3.93
C ILE A 77 2.44 -17.73 -3.29
N ASP A 78 2.49 -17.97 -1.98
CA ASP A 78 3.73 -17.96 -1.18
C ASP A 78 3.74 -19.18 -0.25
N HIS A 79 3.35 -20.33 -0.81
CA HIS A 79 3.26 -21.58 -0.07
C HIS A 79 4.38 -22.51 -0.51
N ASP A 80 5.25 -22.83 0.44
CA ASP A 80 6.20 -23.92 0.30
C ASP A 80 5.47 -25.24 0.66
N GLY A 81 5.24 -26.13 -0.30
CA GLY A 81 4.43 -27.34 -0.11
C GLY A 81 4.19 -28.19 -1.36
N PHE A 82 3.46 -29.29 -1.21
CA PHE A 82 3.26 -30.41 -2.17
C PHE A 82 2.92 -30.04 -3.65
N TRP A 83 2.50 -28.81 -3.91
CA TRP A 83 2.22 -28.29 -5.26
C TRP A 83 3.42 -27.59 -5.91
N GLU A 84 4.59 -27.60 -5.27
CA GLU A 84 5.85 -27.21 -5.90
C GLU A 84 6.21 -28.21 -6.99
N THR A 85 6.10 -27.80 -8.26
CA THR A 85 6.54 -28.59 -9.41
C THR A 85 8.06 -28.78 -9.36
N GLY A 86 8.51 -29.82 -8.65
CA GLY A 86 9.80 -30.48 -8.88
C GLY A 86 11.04 -29.91 -8.17
N ARG A 87 10.94 -29.30 -7.00
CA ARG A 87 12.11 -29.06 -6.15
C ARG A 87 11.90 -29.64 -4.75
N ASP A 88 12.79 -30.53 -4.35
CA ASP A 88 12.87 -31.08 -3.00
C ASP A 88 13.29 -29.96 -2.03
N VAL A 89 12.33 -29.16 -1.56
CA VAL A 89 12.58 -28.28 -0.42
C VAL A 89 12.73 -29.17 0.82
N PRO A 90 13.86 -29.12 1.56
CA PRO A 90 14.02 -29.89 2.77
C PRO A 90 12.92 -29.46 3.75
N VAL A 91 12.06 -30.40 4.10
CA VAL A 91 10.91 -30.24 5.00
C VAL A 91 11.34 -29.38 6.21
N PRO A 92 10.66 -28.26 6.51
CA PRO A 92 10.98 -27.49 7.70
C PRO A 92 10.81 -28.40 8.91
N ARG A 93 11.93 -28.70 9.56
CA ARG A 93 12.04 -29.60 10.70
C ARG A 93 11.20 -29.02 11.84
N ARG A 94 9.93 -29.42 11.91
CA ARG A 94 9.02 -29.13 13.03
C ARG A 94 9.74 -29.61 14.29
N SER A 95 10.28 -28.68 15.07
CA SER A 95 11.00 -29.01 16.30
C SER A 95 10.02 -29.71 17.25
N GLY A 96 10.28 -30.99 17.49
CA GLY A 96 9.52 -31.85 18.39
C GLY A 96 9.73 -31.49 19.88
N GLN A 97 9.68 -30.21 20.22
CA GLN A 97 9.96 -29.68 21.55
C GLN A 97 8.69 -29.54 22.43
N SER A 98 7.51 -30.01 21.98
CA SER A 98 6.30 -30.02 22.84
C SER A 98 6.10 -31.33 23.62
N LYS A 99 6.74 -32.44 23.23
CA LYS A 99 6.55 -33.73 23.94
C LYS A 99 7.36 -33.86 25.22
N HIS A 100 8.41 -33.07 25.41
CA HIS A 100 9.27 -33.15 26.59
C HIS A 100 8.73 -32.42 27.82
N LEU A 101 7.86 -31.42 27.63
CA LEU A 101 7.26 -30.66 28.74
C LEU A 101 6.11 -31.40 29.41
N VAL A 102 5.35 -32.20 28.66
CA VAL A 102 4.25 -33.03 29.22
C VAL A 102 4.80 -34.17 30.07
N LYS A 103 5.96 -34.75 29.72
CA LYS A 103 6.56 -35.84 30.51
C LYS A 103 7.18 -35.38 31.83
N LYS A 104 7.53 -34.08 31.97
CA LYS A 104 8.15 -33.53 33.19
C LYS A 104 7.15 -33.00 34.22
N ALA A 105 5.87 -32.87 33.85
CA ALA A 105 4.81 -32.42 34.75
C ALA A 105 3.94 -33.57 35.32
N GLY A 106 4.27 -34.83 34.98
CA GLY A 106 3.50 -36.01 35.37
C GLY A 106 4.36 -37.17 35.87
N GLY A 107 5.53 -36.88 36.45
CA GLY A 107 6.42 -37.85 37.08
C GLY A 107 6.93 -37.32 38.40
#